data_AF-G3V3Q2-F1
#
_entry.id   AF-G3V3Q2-F1
#
_cell.length_a   1.000
_cell.length_b   1.000
_cell.length_c   1.000
_cell.angle_alpha   90.00
_cell.angle_beta   90.00
_cell.angle_gamma   90.00
#
_symmetry.space_group_name_H-M   'P 1'
#
loop_
_entity.id
_entity.type
_entity.pdbx_description
1 polymer ?
#
loop_
_entity_poly.entity_id
_entity_poly.type
_entity_poly.pdbx_seq_one_letter_code
_entity_poly.pdbx_strand_id
1 'polypeptide(L)'
;MARLVVIDSVAAPFRCEFDSQASAPRARHLQSLGATLRELSSAFQSPVLCINQVTEAMEEQGAAHGPLGFWDERVSPALGITWANQLLVRLLADRLREEEAALGCPARTLRVLSAPHLPPSSCSYTISAEGVRGTPGTQSH
;
A
#
# COMPACT_ATOMS: atom_id res chain seq x y z
N MET A 1 0.53 11.12 -25.10
CA MET A 1 -0.08 11.14 -23.76
C MET A 1 0.59 10.11 -22.88
N ALA A 2 0.75 10.39 -21.59
CA ALA A 2 1.18 9.38 -20.61
C ALA A 2 0.09 8.31 -20.46
N ARG A 3 0.47 7.05 -20.19
CA ARG A 3 -0.47 5.92 -20.00
C ARG A 3 -0.55 5.44 -18.54
N LEU A 4 0.34 5.95 -17.70
CA LEU A 4 0.46 5.64 -16.27
C LEU A 4 1.25 6.78 -15.63
N VAL A 5 0.81 7.21 -14.45
CA VAL A 5 1.57 8.12 -13.58
C VAL A 5 2.00 7.33 -12.34
N VAL A 6 3.28 7.39 -11.99
CA VAL A 6 3.82 6.77 -10.77
C VAL A 6 4.35 7.87 -9.86
N ILE A 7 3.90 7.87 -8.60
CA ILE A 7 4.38 8.77 -7.56
C ILE A 7 5.12 7.92 -6.52
N ASP A 8 6.45 7.97 -6.56
CA ASP A 8 7.31 7.23 -5.65
C ASP A 8 8.22 8.17 -4.82
N SER A 9 8.04 8.32 -3.50
CA SER A 9 6.90 7.88 -2.69
C SER A 9 5.97 9.06 -2.43
N VAL A 10 4.65 8.84 -2.47
CA VAL A 10 3.66 9.89 -2.15
C VAL A 10 3.78 10.37 -0.70
N ALA A 11 4.37 9.54 0.17
CA ALA A 11 4.48 9.83 1.59
C ALA A 11 5.65 10.76 1.95
N ALA A 12 6.64 10.94 1.08
CA ALA A 12 7.87 11.65 1.42
C ALA A 12 7.66 13.09 1.93
N PRO A 13 6.85 13.95 1.29
CA PRO A 13 6.62 15.32 1.77
C PRO A 13 5.91 15.34 3.13
N PHE A 14 4.93 14.45 3.31
CA PHE A 14 4.07 14.41 4.49
C PHE A 14 4.74 13.84 5.75
N ARG A 15 5.95 13.30 5.64
CA ARG A 15 6.78 12.89 6.79
C ARG A 15 7.67 14.02 7.31
N CYS A 16 8.11 14.91 6.42
CA CYS A 16 9.08 15.95 6.76
C CYS A 16 8.42 17.30 7.09
N GLU A 17 7.25 17.58 6.50
CA GLU A 17 6.65 18.93 6.55
C GLU A 17 5.61 19.11 7.67
N PHE A 18 5.12 18.02 8.27
CA PHE A 18 4.04 18.08 9.26
C PHE A 18 4.47 17.45 10.58
N ASP A 19 4.59 18.27 11.62
CA ASP A 19 4.78 17.79 12.99
C ASP A 19 3.53 17.10 13.54
N SER A 20 3.69 16.38 14.66
CA SER A 20 2.61 15.62 15.33
C SER A 20 1.38 16.45 15.70
N GLN A 21 1.53 17.77 15.85
CA GLN A 21 0.45 18.72 16.17
C GLN A 21 -0.31 19.22 14.93
N ALA A 22 0.17 18.98 13.71
CA ALA A 22 -0.39 19.51 12.46
C ALA A 22 -1.36 18.54 11.75
N SER A 23 -2.12 17.74 12.52
CA SER A 23 -2.97 16.66 11.98
C SER A 23 -4.06 17.15 11.01
N ALA A 24 -4.75 18.25 11.32
CA ALA A 24 -5.83 18.78 10.48
C ALA A 24 -5.33 19.44 9.17
N PRO A 25 -4.29 20.30 9.18
CA PRO A 25 -3.65 20.76 7.94
C PRO A 25 -3.15 19.60 7.08
N ARG A 26 -2.46 18.61 7.67
CA ARG A 26 -1.97 17.43 6.95
C ARG A 26 -3.11 16.66 6.27
N ALA A 27 -4.21 16.45 6.98
CA ALA A 27 -5.38 15.77 6.45
C ALA A 27 -6.00 16.49 5.24
N ARG A 28 -6.13 17.84 5.32
CA ARG A 28 -6.64 18.65 4.20
C ARG A 28 -5.75 18.56 2.96
N HIS A 29 -4.43 18.60 3.12
CA HIS A 29 -3.49 18.45 2.00
C HIS A 29 -3.58 17.06 1.37
N LEU A 30 -3.68 16.00 2.18
CA LEU A 30 -3.87 14.62 1.68
C LEU A 30 -5.18 14.47 0.89
N GLN A 31 -6.28 15.05 1.39
CA GLN A 31 -7.57 15.05 0.69
C GLN A 31 -7.50 15.83 -0.62
N SER A 32 -6.91 17.03 -0.60
CA SER A 32 -6.73 17.84 -1.80
C SER A 32 -5.90 17.11 -2.85
N LEU A 33 -4.78 16.49 -2.45
CA LEU A 33 -3.95 15.70 -3.34
C LEU A 33 -4.73 14.52 -3.93
N GLY A 34 -5.47 13.79 -3.10
CA GLY A 34 -6.32 12.67 -3.55
C GLY A 34 -7.35 13.09 -4.59
N ALA A 35 -8.06 14.20 -4.34
CA ALA A 35 -9.02 14.78 -5.27
C ALA A 35 -8.38 15.17 -6.60
N THR A 36 -7.26 15.90 -6.58
CA THR A 36 -6.55 16.30 -7.79
C THR A 36 -6.05 15.10 -8.60
N LEU A 37 -5.49 14.07 -7.96
CA LEU A 37 -5.04 12.87 -8.67
C LEU A 37 -6.22 12.11 -9.30
N ARG A 38 -7.37 12.09 -8.63
CA ARG A 38 -8.60 11.49 -9.17
C ARG A 38 -9.12 12.25 -10.38
N GLU A 39 -9.14 13.58 -10.32
CA GLU A 39 -9.51 14.45 -11.43
C GLU A 39 -8.59 14.25 -12.63
N LEU A 40 -7.28 14.26 -12.42
CA LEU A 40 -6.28 14.02 -13.48
C LEU A 40 -6.44 12.62 -14.08
N SER A 41 -6.65 11.59 -13.24
CA SER A 41 -6.86 10.22 -13.72
C SER A 41 -8.07 10.12 -14.63
N SER A 42 -9.17 10.79 -14.26
CA SER A 42 -10.39 10.87 -15.07
C SER A 42 -10.19 11.69 -16.34
N ALA A 43 -9.61 12.88 -16.25
CA ALA A 43 -9.42 13.76 -17.40
C ALA A 43 -8.52 13.15 -18.48
N PHE A 44 -7.47 12.45 -18.07
CA PHE A 44 -6.47 11.88 -18.98
C PHE A 44 -6.61 10.37 -19.19
N GLN A 45 -7.64 9.75 -18.60
CA GLN A 45 -7.88 8.30 -18.67
C GLN A 45 -6.62 7.48 -18.36
N SER A 46 -5.85 7.96 -17.37
CA SER A 46 -4.55 7.42 -17.00
C SER A 46 -4.56 7.01 -15.53
N PRO A 47 -4.24 5.75 -15.18
CA PRO A 47 -4.12 5.34 -13.79
C PRO A 47 -2.96 6.06 -13.09
N VAL A 48 -3.14 6.29 -11.78
CA VAL A 48 -2.12 6.86 -10.90
C VAL A 48 -1.76 5.81 -9.86
N LEU A 49 -0.49 5.37 -9.85
CA LEU A 49 0.07 4.47 -8.85
C LEU A 49 0.84 5.29 -7.82
N CYS A 50 0.36 5.29 -6.58
CA CYS A 50 1.02 5.97 -5.46
C CYS A 50 1.74 4.96 -4.58
N ILE A 51 3.05 5.08 -4.44
CA ILE A 51 3.84 4.23 -3.54
C ILE A 51 3.85 4.90 -2.16
N ASN A 52 3.28 4.21 -1.18
CA ASN A 52 3.24 4.61 0.21
C ASN A 52 4.23 3.76 1.03
N GLN A 53 4.79 4.34 2.08
CA GLN A 53 5.65 3.62 3.01
C GLN A 53 4.83 3.05 4.17
N VAL A 54 5.42 2.09 4.88
CA VAL A 54 4.87 1.52 6.12
C VAL A 54 5.66 2.02 7.32
N THR A 55 4.97 2.19 8.44
CA THR A 55 5.49 2.57 9.75
C THR A 55 5.12 1.50 10.76
N GLU A 56 5.92 1.34 11.82
CA GLU A 56 5.58 0.43 12.92
C GLU A 56 4.31 0.94 13.63
N ALA A 57 3.33 0.07 13.81
CA ALA A 57 2.14 0.33 14.60
C ALA A 57 2.49 0.09 16.07
N MET A 58 2.36 1.14 16.90
CA MET A 58 2.48 0.99 18.35
C MET A 58 1.18 0.32 18.84
N GLU A 59 1.25 -0.89 19.39
CA GLU A 59 0.10 -1.56 19.99
C GLU A 59 -0.50 -0.68 21.10
N GLU A 60 -1.70 -0.14 20.89
CA GLU A 60 -2.54 0.25 22.02
C GLU A 60 -3.05 -1.04 22.67
N GLN A 61 -2.55 -1.36 23.86
CA GLN A 61 -3.09 -2.46 24.66
C GLN A 61 -4.60 -2.23 24.90
N GLY A 62 -5.47 -2.90 24.14
CA GLY A 62 -6.91 -2.95 24.47
C GLY A 62 -7.93 -3.16 23.35
N ALA A 63 -7.57 -3.10 22.06
CA ALA A 63 -8.55 -3.32 20.98
C ALA A 63 -8.58 -4.79 20.57
N ALA A 64 -9.75 -5.43 20.75
CA ALA A 64 -9.99 -6.85 20.45
C ALA A 64 -9.50 -7.27 19.06
N HIS A 65 -8.70 -8.33 19.02
CA HIS A 65 -8.25 -9.00 17.81
C HIS A 65 -9.42 -9.27 16.86
N GLY A 66 -9.40 -8.62 15.70
CA GLY A 66 -10.25 -8.98 14.57
C GLY A 66 -9.88 -10.38 14.07
N PRO A 67 -10.77 -11.06 13.30
CA PRO A 67 -10.56 -12.44 12.91
C PRO A 67 -9.23 -12.60 12.16
N LEU A 68 -8.37 -13.41 12.78
CA LEU A 68 -6.96 -13.63 12.49
C LEU A 68 -6.76 -14.20 11.09
N GLY A 69 -5.93 -13.53 10.31
CA GLY A 69 -5.42 -14.04 9.05
C GLY A 69 -4.33 -13.15 8.48
N PHE A 70 -3.07 -13.44 8.83
CA PHE A 70 -1.88 -13.09 8.03
C PHE A 70 -1.43 -11.61 7.99
N TRP A 71 -1.77 -10.81 8.99
CA TRP A 71 -1.22 -9.46 9.12
C TRP A 71 -0.09 -9.53 10.13
N ASP A 72 1.11 -9.05 9.78
CA ASP A 72 2.02 -8.58 10.81
C ASP A 72 1.31 -7.36 11.42
N GLU A 73 0.60 -7.55 12.54
CA GLU A 73 -0.22 -6.55 13.25
C GLU A 73 0.56 -5.25 13.58
N ARG A 74 1.87 -5.27 13.33
CA ARG A 74 2.86 -4.24 13.60
C ARG A 74 3.10 -3.25 12.47
N VAL A 75 2.45 -3.35 11.30
CA VAL A 75 2.68 -2.39 10.20
C VAL A 75 1.44 -1.56 9.87
N SER A 76 1.61 -0.24 9.83
CA SER A 76 0.58 0.73 9.43
C SER A 76 1.05 1.56 8.22
N PRO A 77 0.15 1.99 7.32
CA PRO A 77 0.53 2.87 6.21
C PRO A 77 0.87 4.27 6.73
N ALA A 78 1.99 4.86 6.28
CA ALA A 78 2.53 6.13 6.81
C ALA A 78 1.58 7.34 6.69
N LEU A 79 0.67 7.32 5.72
CA LEU A 79 -0.30 8.38 5.49
C LEU A 79 -1.65 8.18 6.20
N GLY A 80 -1.85 7.03 6.85
CA GLY A 80 -3.03 6.73 7.66
C GLY A 80 -4.36 6.68 6.90
N ILE A 81 -5.46 6.71 7.66
CA ILE A 81 -6.82 6.52 7.15
C ILE A 81 -7.27 7.64 6.20
N THR A 82 -6.85 8.89 6.44
CA THR A 82 -7.23 10.03 5.60
C THR A 82 -6.84 9.80 4.15
N TRP A 83 -5.62 9.31 3.93
CA TRP A 83 -5.14 8.96 2.60
C TRP A 83 -5.79 7.68 2.07
N ALA A 84 -5.94 6.67 2.92
CA ALA A 84 -6.57 5.41 2.51
C ALA A 84 -7.97 5.61 1.92
N ASN A 85 -8.73 6.58 2.44
CA ASN A 85 -10.07 6.93 1.95
C ASN A 85 -10.07 7.68 0.60
N GLN A 86 -8.91 8.11 0.08
CA GLN A 86 -8.80 8.73 -1.24
C GLN A 86 -8.54 7.71 -2.37
N LEU A 87 -8.23 6.46 -2.02
CA LEU A 87 -7.75 5.46 -2.96
C LEU A 87 -8.87 4.51 -3.43
N LEU A 88 -8.86 4.17 -4.72
CA LEU A 88 -9.77 3.16 -5.28
C LEU A 88 -9.31 1.72 -4.97
N VAL A 89 -7.99 1.49 -5.05
CA VAL A 89 -7.36 0.18 -4.85
C VAL A 89 -6.17 0.36 -3.91
N ARG A 90 -6.08 -0.53 -2.92
CA ARG A 90 -4.96 -0.62 -1.98
C ARG A 90 -4.35 -2.01 -2.07
N LEU A 91 -3.06 -2.04 -2.40
CA LEU A 91 -2.27 -3.27 -2.47
C LEU A 91 -1.15 -3.20 -1.43
N LEU A 92 -0.86 -4.34 -0.80
CA LEU A 92 0.29 -4.52 0.08
C LEU A 92 1.31 -5.41 -0.61
N ALA A 93 2.55 -4.91 -0.73
CA ALA A 93 3.68 -5.72 -1.12
C ALA A 93 4.49 -6.07 0.13
N ASP A 94 4.65 -7.36 0.41
CA ASP A 94 5.45 -7.86 1.53
C ASP A 94 6.55 -8.82 1.05
N ARG A 95 7.51 -9.08 1.94
CA ARG A 95 8.60 -10.03 1.74
C ARG A 95 8.72 -10.88 3.00
N LEU A 96 8.61 -12.20 2.86
CA LEU A 96 8.92 -13.16 3.91
C LEU A 96 10.41 -13.12 4.26
N ARG A 97 10.73 -13.30 5.53
CA ARG A 97 12.13 -13.35 6.00
C ARG A 97 12.83 -14.60 5.45
N GLU A 98 14.13 -14.50 5.22
CA GLU A 98 14.94 -15.58 4.62
C GLU A 98 14.91 -16.88 5.43
N GLU A 99 14.67 -16.80 6.74
CA GLU A 99 14.57 -17.94 7.67
C GLU A 99 13.39 -18.88 7.35
N GLU A 100 12.37 -18.38 6.65
CA GLU A 100 11.15 -19.13 6.26
C GLU A 100 11.13 -19.46 4.76
N ALA A 101 12.08 -18.94 3.99
CA ALA A 101 12.14 -19.11 2.55
C ALA A 101 12.89 -20.39 2.18
N ALA A 102 12.15 -21.45 1.87
CA ALA A 102 12.75 -22.64 1.26
C ALA A 102 13.43 -22.24 -0.07
N LEU A 103 14.74 -22.49 -0.18
CA LEU A 103 15.61 -22.29 -1.36
C LEU A 103 16.26 -20.91 -1.56
N GLY A 104 16.35 -20.05 -0.53
CA GLY A 104 17.19 -18.83 -0.57
C GLY A 104 16.69 -17.71 -1.49
N CYS A 105 15.50 -17.87 -2.07
CA CYS A 105 14.79 -16.81 -2.78
C CYS A 105 13.75 -16.18 -1.83
N PRO A 106 13.83 -14.88 -1.51
CA PRO A 106 12.86 -14.25 -0.63
C PRO A 106 11.48 -14.31 -1.25
N ALA A 107 10.54 -15.01 -0.60
CA ALA A 107 9.16 -15.09 -1.02
C ALA A 107 8.52 -13.70 -0.88
N ARG A 108 8.01 -13.15 -1.98
CA ARG A 108 7.32 -11.86 -1.97
C ARG A 108 5.88 -12.05 -2.37
N THR A 109 4.99 -11.33 -1.71
CA THR A 109 3.56 -11.40 -1.98
C THR A 109 3.02 -10.01 -2.26
N LEU A 110 2.07 -9.93 -3.20
CA LEU A 110 1.24 -8.76 -3.43
C LEU A 110 -0.20 -9.13 -3.04
N ARG A 111 -0.80 -8.39 -2.12
CA ARG A 111 -2.14 -8.68 -1.58
C ARG A 111 -3.09 -7.52 -1.83
N VAL A 112 -4.35 -7.84 -2.15
CA VAL A 112 -5.43 -6.86 -2.20
C VAL A 112 -5.89 -6.56 -0.78
N LEU A 113 -5.61 -5.35 -0.29
CA LEU A 113 -6.13 -4.89 1.01
C LEU A 113 -7.56 -4.35 0.85
N SER A 114 -7.84 -3.68 -0.26
CA SER A 114 -9.15 -3.06 -0.50
C SER A 114 -9.29 -2.69 -1.97
N ALA A 115 -10.36 -3.16 -2.59
CA ALA A 115 -10.79 -2.76 -3.92
C ALA A 115 -12.29 -3.10 -4.05
N PRO A 116 -13.13 -2.22 -4.65
CA PRO A 116 -14.56 -2.48 -4.77
C PRO A 116 -14.91 -3.57 -5.79
N HIS A 117 -13.98 -3.94 -6.67
CA HIS A 117 -14.19 -4.84 -7.80
C HIS A 117 -13.34 -6.12 -7.74
N LEU A 118 -12.52 -6.30 -6.69
CA LEU A 118 -11.68 -7.48 -6.52
C LEU A 118 -11.99 -8.13 -5.17
N PRO A 119 -12.05 -9.47 -5.10
CA PRO A 119 -12.09 -10.16 -3.83
C PRO A 119 -10.74 -10.01 -3.11
N PRO A 120 -10.71 -10.19 -1.77
CA PRO A 120 -9.46 -10.46 -1.06
C PRO A 120 -8.69 -11.56 -1.77
N SER A 121 -7.46 -11.26 -2.19
CA SER A 121 -6.64 -12.18 -2.97
C SER A 121 -5.18 -11.79 -2.85
N SER A 122 -4.30 -12.75 -3.12
CA SER A 122 -2.86 -12.55 -3.05
C SER A 122 -2.13 -13.33 -4.14
N CYS A 123 -1.00 -12.80 -4.60
CA CYS A 123 -0.13 -13.50 -5.53
C CYS A 123 1.33 -13.37 -5.13
N SER A 124 2.10 -14.42 -5.40
CA SER A 124 3.54 -14.43 -5.18
C SER A 124 4.28 -13.95 -6.42
N TYR A 125 5.40 -13.27 -6.22
CA TYR A 125 6.22 -12.74 -7.30
C TYR A 125 7.71 -12.81 -6.98
N THR A 126 8.52 -12.75 -8.03
CA THR A 126 9.99 -12.69 -7.97
C THR A 126 10.47 -11.42 -8.66
N ILE A 127 11.69 -11.01 -8.33
CA ILE A 127 12.37 -9.88 -8.96
C ILE A 127 13.68 -10.41 -9.51
N SER A 128 13.87 -10.27 -10.81
CA SER A 128 15.11 -10.61 -11.52
C SER A 128 15.65 -9.40 -12.27
N ALA A 129 16.75 -9.56 -13.01
CA ALA A 129 17.31 -8.50 -13.86
C ALA A 129 16.33 -8.03 -14.94
N GLU A 130 15.37 -8.89 -15.34
CA GLU A 130 14.32 -8.60 -16.32
C GLU A 130 13.09 -7.92 -15.71
N GLY A 131 13.07 -7.71 -14.39
CA GLY A 131 11.99 -7.06 -13.66
C GLY A 131 11.16 -8.00 -12.80
N VAL A 132 9.87 -7.68 -12.63
CA VAL A 132 8.95 -8.38 -11.73
C VAL A 132 8.15 -9.43 -12.49
N ARG A 133 8.12 -10.67 -11.98
CA ARG A 133 7.33 -11.78 -12.56
C ARG A 133 6.52 -12.51 -11.50
N GLY A 134 5.26 -12.82 -11.80
CA GLY A 134 4.43 -13.67 -10.95
C GLY A 134 4.94 -15.11 -10.93
N THR A 135 4.83 -15.77 -9.79
CA THR A 135 5.14 -17.21 -9.65
C THR A 135 3.86 -18.05 -9.66
N PRO A 136 3.87 -19.26 -10.24
CA PRO A 136 2.74 -20.19 -10.16
C PRO A 136 2.40 -20.53 -8.70
N GLY A 137 1.11 -20.71 -8.38
CA GLY A 137 0.67 -21.09 -7.02
C GLY A 137 -0.19 -20.06 -6.29
N THR A 138 -0.68 -19.02 -6.98
CA THR A 138 -1.62 -18.02 -6.46
C THR A 138 -2.81 -18.67 -5.76
N GLN A 139 -2.90 -18.59 -4.43
CA GLN A 139 -4.09 -18.97 -3.69
C GLN A 139 -5.00 -17.74 -3.56
N SER A 140 -6.16 -17.81 -4.20
CA SER A 140 -7.29 -16.95 -3.86
C SER A 140 -7.92 -17.55 -2.61
N HIS A 141 -7.91 -16.82 -1.50
CA HIS A 141 -8.60 -17.22 -0.27
C HIS A 141 -10.05 -16.75 -0.29
#